data_AF-A0AB39BMY0-F1
#
_entry.id   AF-A0AB39BMY0-F1
#
_cell.length_a   1.000
_cell.length_b   1.000
_cell.length_c   1.000
_cell.angle_alpha   90.00
_cell.angle_beta   90.00
_cell.angle_gamma   90.00
#
_symmetry.space_group_name_H-M   'P 1'
#
loop_
_entity.id
_entity.type
_entity.pdbx_description
1 polymer ?
#
loop_
_entity_poly.entity_id
_entity_poly.type
_entity_poly.pdbx_seq_one_letter_code
_entity_poly.pdbx_strand_id
1 'polypeptide(L)'
;MKNVEELASKLLNQFWLYGQYFEVGTLMVRNISTSSDLYIHQEYEVYKKDEANGCYRMFESVTITYFEKSCLAEWFNRYEEMSIEDMTLPGTKTKLQSHDRKNLYRVIPFSNFEAYKEAFEEYQLTV
;
A
#
# COMPACT_ATOMS: atom_id res chain seq x y z
N MET A 1 -15.06 7.87 -1.19
CA MET A 1 -15.48 6.88 -2.22
C MET A 1 -14.78 7.01 -3.57
N LYS A 2 -14.76 8.16 -4.27
CA LYS A 2 -14.22 8.23 -5.66
C LYS A 2 -12.76 7.75 -5.86
N ASN A 3 -11.92 7.76 -4.83
CA ASN A 3 -10.49 7.46 -4.97
C ASN A 3 -10.13 5.95 -4.80
N VAL A 4 -10.84 5.20 -3.96
CA VAL A 4 -10.54 3.77 -3.71
C VAL A 4 -11.00 2.84 -4.82
N GLU A 5 -12.16 3.11 -5.43
CA GLU A 5 -12.66 2.34 -6.58
C GLU A 5 -11.79 2.54 -7.82
N GLU A 6 -11.33 3.78 -8.04
CA GLU A 6 -10.40 4.10 -9.11
C GLU A 6 -9.06 3.40 -8.90
N LEU A 7 -8.52 3.41 -7.67
CA LEU A 7 -7.32 2.66 -7.33
C LEU A 7 -7.50 1.17 -7.62
N ALA A 8 -8.54 0.53 -7.10
CA ALA A 8 -8.79 -0.89 -7.34
C ALA A 8 -8.88 -1.21 -8.85
N SER A 9 -9.54 -0.33 -9.63
CA SER A 9 -9.60 -0.47 -11.09
C SER A 9 -8.22 -0.34 -11.74
N LYS A 10 -7.40 0.62 -11.32
CA LYS A 10 -6.03 0.81 -11.82
C LYS A 10 -5.14 -0.39 -11.54
N LEU A 11 -5.17 -0.90 -10.31
CA LEU A 11 -4.30 -2.00 -9.92
C LEU A 11 -4.64 -3.31 -10.65
N LEU A 12 -5.92 -3.57 -10.94
CA LEU A 12 -6.36 -4.80 -11.61
C LEU A 12 -6.18 -4.81 -13.13
N ASN A 13 -6.18 -3.64 -13.77
CA ASN A 13 -6.28 -3.54 -15.23
C ASN A 13 -5.03 -2.95 -15.90
N GLN A 14 -4.01 -2.55 -15.14
CA GLN A 14 -2.83 -1.88 -15.67
C GLN A 14 -1.57 -2.48 -15.07
N PHE A 15 -0.52 -2.55 -15.90
CA PHE A 15 0.81 -2.91 -15.43
C PHE A 15 1.45 -1.72 -14.74
N TRP A 16 2.16 -2.02 -13.65
CA TRP A 16 2.87 -1.06 -12.85
C TRP A 16 4.30 -1.53 -12.63
N LEU A 17 5.25 -0.61 -12.68
CA LEU A 17 6.65 -0.92 -12.41
C LEU A 17 6.80 -1.40 -10.96
N TYR A 18 7.81 -2.25 -10.73
CA TYR A 18 8.22 -2.60 -9.37
C TYR A 18 8.55 -1.32 -8.60
N GLY A 19 8.00 -1.21 -7.38
CA GLY A 19 8.11 -0.01 -6.55
C GLY A 19 7.07 1.08 -6.85
N GLN A 20 6.33 1.01 -7.95
CA GLN A 20 5.25 1.98 -8.19
C GLN A 20 4.33 2.05 -6.98
N TYR A 21 4.01 3.26 -6.55
CA TYR A 21 3.19 3.51 -5.37
C TYR A 21 1.95 4.32 -5.71
N PHE A 22 0.98 4.26 -4.81
CA PHE A 22 -0.28 4.99 -4.85
C PHE A 22 -0.65 5.43 -3.45
N GLU A 23 -1.04 6.69 -3.30
CA GLU A 23 -1.59 7.22 -2.05
C GLU A 23 -3.10 7.43 -2.20
N VAL A 24 -3.88 6.85 -1.30
CA VAL A 24 -5.33 7.04 -1.23
C VAL A 24 -5.73 7.38 0.20
N GLY A 25 -5.91 8.68 0.44
CA GLY A 25 -6.23 9.21 1.77
C GLY A 25 -5.16 8.85 2.80
N THR A 26 -5.45 7.95 3.73
CA THR A 26 -4.51 7.48 4.75
C THR A 26 -3.80 6.17 4.39
N LEU A 27 -4.06 5.59 3.22
CA LEU A 27 -3.37 4.40 2.74
C LEU A 27 -2.26 4.76 1.75
N MET A 28 -1.17 4.00 1.83
CA MET A 28 -0.15 3.93 0.78
C MET A 28 -0.05 2.47 0.31
N VAL A 29 -0.14 2.26 -1.00
CA VAL A 29 -0.08 0.95 -1.65
C VAL A 29 1.15 0.92 -2.55
N ARG A 30 2.04 -0.05 -2.37
CA ARG A 30 3.29 -0.18 -3.15
C ARG A 30 3.33 -1.50 -3.88
N ASN A 31 3.56 -1.45 -5.19
CA ASN A 31 3.77 -2.63 -6.01
C ASN A 31 5.10 -3.30 -5.66
N ILE A 32 5.05 -4.57 -5.31
CA ILE A 32 6.24 -5.42 -5.09
C ILE A 32 6.33 -6.57 -6.09
N SER A 33 5.44 -6.59 -7.08
CA SER A 33 5.47 -7.55 -8.18
C SER A 33 6.68 -7.31 -9.07
N THR A 34 7.40 -8.38 -9.39
CA THR A 34 8.52 -8.35 -10.34
C THR A 34 8.11 -8.78 -11.74
N SER A 35 6.90 -9.33 -11.90
CA SER A 35 6.35 -9.77 -13.18
C SER A 35 5.61 -8.64 -13.89
N SER A 36 5.84 -8.51 -15.20
CA SER A 36 5.05 -7.64 -16.07
C SER A 36 3.75 -8.27 -16.59
N ASP A 37 3.54 -9.55 -16.32
CA ASP A 37 2.31 -10.26 -16.69
C ASP A 37 1.21 -10.03 -15.65
N LEU A 38 0.14 -9.36 -16.06
CA LEU A 38 -1.03 -9.04 -15.24
C LEU A 38 -1.82 -10.28 -14.80
N TYR A 39 -1.65 -11.41 -15.47
CA TYR A 39 -2.34 -12.66 -15.16
C TYR A 39 -1.57 -13.53 -14.17
N ILE A 40 -0.34 -13.13 -13.82
CA ILE A 40 0.46 -13.73 -12.74
C ILE A 40 0.16 -12.99 -11.42
N HIS A 41 0.52 -13.59 -10.29
CA HIS A 41 0.38 -13.00 -8.95
C HIS A 41 0.97 -11.59 -8.89
N GLN A 42 0.08 -10.59 -8.85
CA GLN A 42 0.40 -9.19 -8.64
C GLN A 42 0.24 -8.90 -7.14
N GLU A 43 1.35 -8.58 -6.48
CA GLU A 43 1.47 -8.37 -5.05
C GLU A 43 1.75 -6.91 -4.71
N TYR A 44 1.04 -6.43 -3.69
CA TYR A 44 1.14 -5.07 -3.20
C TYR A 44 1.27 -5.05 -1.69
N GLU A 45 2.23 -4.28 -1.19
CA GLU A 45 2.30 -3.97 0.23
C GLU A 45 1.40 -2.79 0.54
N VAL A 46 0.63 -2.92 1.62
CA VAL A 46 -0.36 -1.93 2.04
C VAL A 46 0.02 -1.38 3.40
N TYR A 47 0.08 -0.06 3.45
CA TYR A 47 0.51 0.70 4.61
C TYR A 47 -0.58 1.66 5.05
N LYS A 48 -0.65 1.89 6.37
CA LYS A 48 -1.49 2.91 7.00
C LYS A 48 -0.62 4.07 7.45
N LYS A 49 -1.10 5.29 7.19
CA LYS A 49 -0.47 6.53 7.65
C LYS A 49 -0.62 6.68 9.17
N ASP A 50 0.49 6.89 9.85
CA ASP A 50 0.61 7.15 11.29
C ASP A 50 1.14 8.58 11.48
N GLU A 51 0.24 9.56 11.43
CA GLU A 51 0.65 10.98 11.51
C GLU A 51 1.30 11.32 12.85
N ALA A 52 0.82 10.72 13.95
CA ALA A 52 1.35 10.93 15.28
C ALA A 52 2.83 10.51 15.40
N ASN A 53 3.25 9.52 14.62
CA ASN A 53 4.63 9.00 14.61
C ASN A 53 5.42 9.40 13.36
N GLY A 54 4.82 10.17 12.43
CA GLY A 54 5.49 10.64 11.22
C GLY A 54 5.91 9.51 10.26
N CYS A 55 5.12 8.44 10.15
CA CYS A 55 5.48 7.28 9.33
C CYS A 55 4.29 6.56 8.68
N TYR A 56 4.57 5.73 7.69
CA TYR A 56 3.68 4.71 7.15
C TYR A 56 4.00 3.36 7.80
N ARG A 57 2.97 2.61 8.20
CA ARG A 57 3.10 1.27 8.80
C ARG A 57 2.44 0.21 7.94
N MET A 58 3.22 -0.75 7.49
CA MET A 58 2.75 -1.90 6.73
C MET A 58 1.87 -2.76 7.62
N PHE A 59 0.68 -3.12 7.13
CA PHE A 59 -0.18 -4.07 7.82
C PHE A 59 -0.44 -5.33 7.01
N GLU A 60 -0.31 -5.29 5.68
CA GLU A 60 -0.56 -6.45 4.83
C GLU A 60 0.28 -6.44 3.54
N SER A 61 0.54 -7.63 2.99
CA SER A 61 0.87 -7.82 1.58
C SER A 61 -0.29 -8.56 0.91
N VAL A 62 -0.87 -7.97 -0.14
CA VAL A 62 -2.06 -8.48 -0.82
C VAL A 62 -1.75 -8.88 -2.25
N THR A 63 -2.07 -10.13 -2.60
CA THR A 63 -2.12 -10.58 -3.99
C THR A 63 -3.47 -10.19 -4.58
N ILE A 64 -3.49 -9.28 -5.56
CA ILE A 64 -4.73 -8.71 -6.07
C ILE A 64 -5.31 -9.44 -7.28
N THR A 65 -4.52 -10.27 -7.99
CA THR A 65 -4.94 -10.94 -9.24
C THR A 65 -6.20 -11.80 -9.08
N TYR A 66 -6.51 -12.23 -7.85
CA TYR A 66 -7.68 -13.05 -7.53
C TYR A 66 -8.88 -12.26 -7.00
N PHE A 67 -8.78 -10.94 -6.89
CA PHE A 67 -9.87 -10.12 -6.38
C PHE A 67 -10.80 -9.68 -7.50
N GLU A 68 -12.10 -9.74 -7.21
CA GLU A 68 -13.06 -8.89 -7.91
C GLU A 68 -12.83 -7.43 -7.53
N LYS A 69 -13.00 -6.52 -8.50
CA LYS A 69 -12.78 -5.08 -8.29
C LYS A 69 -13.57 -4.51 -7.11
N SER A 70 -14.85 -4.89 -6.99
CA SER A 70 -15.72 -4.48 -5.88
C SER A 70 -15.16 -4.94 -4.53
N CYS A 71 -14.78 -6.22 -4.42
CA CYS A 71 -14.21 -6.77 -3.20
C CYS A 71 -12.90 -6.07 -2.81
N LEU A 72 -12.03 -5.77 -3.78
CA LEU A 72 -10.78 -5.04 -3.53
C LEU A 72 -11.05 -3.60 -3.08
N ALA A 73 -12.00 -2.91 -3.72
CA ALA A 73 -12.39 -1.57 -3.34
C ALA A 73 -13.00 -1.52 -1.93
N GLU A 74 -13.89 -2.46 -1.59
CA GLU A 74 -14.46 -2.59 -0.24
C GLU A 74 -13.38 -2.87 0.81
N TRP A 75 -12.41 -3.72 0.47
CA TRP A 75 -11.28 -4.01 1.34
C TRP A 75 -10.45 -2.75 1.62
N PHE A 76 -10.06 -1.99 0.58
CA PHE A 76 -9.36 -0.72 0.76
C PHE A 76 -10.19 0.29 1.54
N ASN A 77 -11.49 0.41 1.25
CA ASN A 77 -12.36 1.38 1.92
C ASN A 77 -12.47 1.08 3.43
N ARG A 78 -12.58 -0.20 3.81
CA ARG A 78 -12.58 -0.61 5.22
C ARG A 78 -11.33 -0.13 5.95
N TYR A 79 -10.16 -0.34 5.36
CA TYR A 79 -8.90 0.06 6.00
C TYR A 79 -8.66 1.55 5.93
N GLU A 80 -9.18 2.24 4.93
CA GLU A 80 -9.09 3.68 4.83
C GLU A 80 -9.91 4.36 5.95
N GLU A 81 -11.13 3.87 6.20
CA GLU A 81 -12.02 4.41 7.23
C GLU A 81 -11.59 4.05 8.67
N MET A 82 -10.82 2.97 8.84
CA MET A 82 -10.37 2.52 10.17
C MET A 82 -9.26 3.41 10.73
N SER A 83 -9.37 3.83 12.00
CA SER A 83 -8.27 4.55 12.68
C SER A 83 -7.07 3.62 12.87
N ILE A 84 -5.86 4.19 12.92
CA ILE A 84 -4.67 3.37 13.12
C ILE A 84 -4.61 2.75 14.53
N GLU A 85 -5.23 3.40 15.51
CA GLU A 85 -5.36 2.94 16.89
C GLU A 85 -6.23 1.68 16.98
N ASP A 86 -7.24 1.58 16.11
CA ASP A 86 -8.14 0.44 16.05
C ASP A 86 -7.57 -0.72 15.25
N MET A 87 -6.64 -0.45 14.32
CA MET A 87 -6.04 -1.46 13.44
C MET A 87 -5.25 -2.52 14.18
N THR A 88 -5.46 -3.77 13.76
CA THR A 88 -4.65 -4.93 14.11
C THR A 88 -4.07 -5.56 12.85
N LEU A 89 -2.95 -6.25 12.98
CA LEU A 89 -2.40 -7.01 11.85
C LEU A 89 -3.39 -8.12 11.47
N PRO A 90 -3.73 -8.28 10.18
CA PRO A 90 -4.67 -9.30 9.72
C PRO A 90 -4.32 -10.70 10.24
N GLY A 91 -5.35 -11.45 10.64
CA GLY A 91 -5.16 -12.80 11.22
C GLY A 91 -4.57 -12.82 12.63
N THR A 92 -4.32 -11.66 13.26
CA THR A 92 -3.75 -11.56 14.61
C THR A 92 -4.59 -10.67 15.53
N LYS A 93 -4.22 -10.62 16.81
CA LYS A 93 -4.74 -9.63 17.77
C LYS A 93 -3.74 -8.49 18.05
N THR A 94 -2.65 -8.44 17.30
CA THR A 94 -1.56 -7.50 17.53
C THR A 94 -1.91 -6.14 16.95
N LYS A 95 -1.85 -5.09 17.78
CA LYS A 95 -2.10 -3.71 17.34
C LYS A 95 -1.03 -3.27 16.34
N LEU A 96 -1.43 -2.63 15.26
CA LEU A 96 -0.50 -2.19 14.21
C LEU A 96 0.60 -1.26 14.77
N GLN A 97 0.23 -0.34 15.65
CA GLN A 97 1.17 0.61 16.29
C GLN A 97 2.19 -0.06 17.21
N SER A 98 1.89 -1.26 17.74
CA SER A 98 2.80 -2.01 18.62
C SER A 98 3.92 -2.71 17.85
N HIS A 99 3.84 -2.73 16.51
CA HIS A 99 4.85 -3.38 15.70
C HIS A 99 6.19 -2.62 15.75
N ASP A 100 7.27 -3.39 15.93
CA ASP A 100 8.60 -2.87 16.24
C ASP A 100 9.10 -1.91 15.15
N ARG A 101 9.43 -0.68 15.55
CA ARG A 101 9.96 0.39 14.68
C ARG A 101 11.27 0.00 13.98
N LYS A 102 11.95 -1.06 14.44
CA LYS A 102 13.24 -1.51 13.90
C LYS A 102 13.13 -2.26 12.58
N ASN A 103 11.95 -2.73 12.18
CA ASN A 103 11.78 -3.39 10.89
C ASN A 103 11.47 -2.34 9.80
N LEU A 104 12.52 -1.87 9.11
CA LEU A 104 12.44 -0.84 8.07
C LEU A 104 11.54 -1.23 6.88
N TYR A 105 11.27 -2.51 6.66
CA TYR A 105 10.32 -2.96 5.63
C TYR A 105 8.86 -2.69 6.04
N ARG A 106 8.59 -2.65 7.35
CA ARG A 106 7.25 -2.50 7.90
C ARG A 106 6.93 -1.10 8.41
N VAL A 107 7.93 -0.25 8.62
CA VAL A 107 7.74 1.14 9.03
C VAL A 107 8.60 2.05 8.18
N ILE A 108 7.96 2.92 7.40
CA ILE A 108 8.61 3.86 6.50
C ILE A 108 8.39 5.28 7.04
N PRO A 109 9.41 5.96 7.57
CA PRO A 109 9.30 7.38 7.94
C PRO A 109 8.85 8.22 6.74
N PHE A 110 8.04 9.25 6.97
CA PHE A 110 7.59 10.14 5.89
C PHE A 110 8.76 10.74 5.11
N SER A 111 9.83 11.16 5.79
CA SER A 111 11.05 11.68 5.14
C SER A 111 11.66 10.70 4.14
N ASN A 112 11.68 9.41 4.48
CA ASN A 112 12.24 8.38 3.60
C ASN A 112 11.31 8.12 2.42
N PHE A 113 9.99 8.20 2.65
CA PHE A 113 9.02 8.07 1.57
C PHE A 113 9.07 9.27 0.62
N GLU A 114 9.19 10.51 1.10
CA GLU A 114 9.38 11.68 0.24
C GLU A 114 10.63 11.55 -0.65
N ALA A 115 11.77 11.17 -0.07
CA ALA A 115 12.99 10.91 -0.85
C ALA A 115 12.79 9.78 -1.88
N TYR A 116 12.00 8.76 -1.54
CA TYR A 116 11.64 7.70 -2.46
C TYR A 116 10.79 8.20 -3.63
N LYS A 117 9.81 9.08 -3.38
CA LYS A 117 8.97 9.67 -4.42
C LYS A 117 9.81 10.45 -5.42
N GLU A 118 10.68 11.34 -4.93
CA GLU A 118 11.60 12.12 -5.77
C GLU A 118 12.48 11.22 -6.64
N ALA A 119 13.11 10.20 -6.04
CA ALA A 119 13.96 9.27 -6.77
C ALA A 119 13.19 8.42 -7.80
N PHE A 120 11.96 8.04 -7.48
CA PHE A 120 11.13 7.23 -8.39
C PHE A 120 10.61 8.06 -9.57
N GLU A 121 10.22 9.31 -9.33
CA GLU A 121 9.87 10.27 -10.39
C GLU A 121 11.04 10.51 -11.34
N GLU A 122 12.26 10.69 -10.81
CA GLU A 122 13.47 10.80 -11.63
C GLU A 122 13.69 9.54 -12.47
N TYR A 123 13.57 8.35 -11.87
CA TYR A 123 13.69 7.09 -12.60
C TYR A 123 12.68 6.99 -13.76
N GLN A 124 11.41 7.36 -13.54
CA GLN A 124 10.39 7.33 -14.59
C GLN A 124 10.67 8.25 -15.77
N LEU A 125 11.45 9.33 -15.59
CA LEU A 125 11.86 10.20 -16.69
C LEU A 125 13.01 9.63 -17.53
N THR A 126 13.69 8.60 -17.03
CA THR A 126 14.87 7.99 -17.67
C THR A 126 14.55 6.71 -18.48
N VAL A 127 13.35 6.15 -18.31
CA VAL A 127 12.86 4.94 -18.98
C VAL A 127 11.77 5.25 -20.01
#